data_AF-Q2H4X4-F1
#
_entry.id   AF-Q2H4X4-F1
#
_cell.length_a   1.000
_cell.length_b   1.000
_cell.length_c   1.000
_cell.angle_alpha   90.00
_cell.angle_beta   90.00
_cell.angle_gamma   90.00
#
_symmetry.space_group_name_H-M   'P 1'
#
loop_
_entity.id
_entity.type
_entity.pdbx_description
1 polymer ?
#
loop_
_entity_poly.entity_id
_entity_poly.type
_entity_poly.pdbx_seq_one_letter_code
_entity_poly.pdbx_strand_id
1 'polypeptide(L)'
;MMDMPKQSDGTLGFRNVQITDLEEAFVVPPNSQGLGKRLSGNQFWRSPEAWARGAQNTSADIFSFGIVAIYVWLDRMIFYSDEANKAEDPSDMILRRHVSFLNDIDDFHGFIEYHGGENDPFVSRFGGLLISSRVLFSG
;
A
#
# COMPACT_ATOMS: atom_id res chain seq x y z
N MET A 1 6.87 8.50 19.25
CA MET A 1 6.44 9.28 20.43
C MET A 1 5.87 10.62 19.96
N MET A 2 4.93 11.22 20.66
CA MET A 2 4.33 12.52 20.30
C MET A 2 3.93 13.30 21.56
N ASP A 3 3.95 14.63 21.47
CA ASP A 3 3.50 15.51 22.55
C ASP A 3 2.03 15.93 22.31
N MET A 4 1.21 15.82 23.35
CA MET A 4 -0.23 16.13 23.32
C MET A 4 -0.63 17.24 24.31
N PRO A 5 -0.18 18.50 24.12
CA PRO A 5 -0.56 19.59 25.01
C PRO A 5 -2.05 19.93 24.88
N LYS A 6 -2.69 20.30 25.99
CA LYS A 6 -4.00 20.96 25.95
C LYS A 6 -3.83 22.42 25.51
N GLN A 7 -4.66 22.85 24.57
CA GLN A 7 -4.71 24.22 24.08
C GLN A 7 -5.64 25.09 24.95
N SER A 8 -5.56 26.41 24.76
CA SER A 8 -6.34 27.39 25.53
C SER A 8 -7.86 27.29 25.30
N ASP A 9 -8.28 26.75 24.17
CA ASP A 9 -9.68 26.46 23.82
C ASP A 9 -10.16 25.09 24.32
N GLY A 10 -9.31 24.35 25.05
CA GLY A 10 -9.60 23.02 25.56
C GLY A 10 -9.37 21.88 24.56
N THR A 11 -8.98 22.17 23.31
CA THR A 11 -8.64 21.13 22.33
C THR A 11 -7.27 20.51 22.60
N LEU A 12 -7.04 19.32 22.05
CA LEU A 12 -5.74 18.66 22.05
C LEU A 12 -4.91 19.17 20.88
N GLY A 13 -3.71 19.68 21.17
CA GLY A 13 -2.69 19.94 20.16
C GLY A 13 -1.80 18.71 19.99
N PHE A 14 -1.13 18.61 18.84
CA PHE A 14 -0.15 17.55 18.54
C PHE A 14 1.14 18.20 18.06
N ARG A 15 2.27 17.84 18.67
CA ARG A 15 3.60 18.35 18.30
C ARG A 15 4.66 17.26 18.45
N ASN A 16 5.82 17.49 17.82
CA ASN A 16 6.98 16.59 17.91
C ASN A 16 6.64 15.14 17.59
N VAL A 17 5.86 14.93 16.52
CA VAL A 17 5.46 13.58 16.08
C VAL A 17 6.69 12.86 15.52
N GLN A 18 6.92 11.64 16.02
CA GLN A 18 8.04 10.79 15.61
C GLN A 18 7.54 9.42 15.15
N ILE A 19 8.12 8.93 14.05
CA ILE A 19 7.98 7.55 13.59
C ILE A 19 8.77 6.63 14.52
N THR A 20 8.18 5.49 14.86
CA THR A 20 8.77 4.45 15.73
C THR A 20 8.84 3.13 14.96
N ASP A 21 9.31 2.07 15.62
CA ASP A 21 9.29 0.69 15.15
C ASP A 21 10.08 0.51 13.84
N LEU A 22 11.30 1.04 13.87
CA LEU A 22 12.25 1.04 12.75
C LEU A 22 13.11 -0.23 12.70
N GLU A 23 12.84 -1.25 13.50
CA GLU A 23 13.58 -2.52 13.51
C GLU A 23 13.48 -3.27 12.18
N GLU A 24 12.40 -3.05 11.43
CA GLU A 24 12.21 -3.61 10.09
C GLU A 24 12.69 -2.67 8.98
N ALA A 25 13.17 -1.45 9.31
CA ALA A 25 13.62 -0.48 8.32
C ALA A 25 14.88 -0.96 7.58
N PHE A 26 15.02 -0.53 6.32
CA PHE A 26 16.14 -0.90 5.47
C PHE A 26 16.70 0.33 4.76
N VAL A 27 18.02 0.47 4.75
CA VAL A 27 18.69 1.53 3.98
C VAL A 27 18.73 1.09 2.52
N VAL A 28 17.94 1.74 1.67
CA VAL A 28 17.97 1.51 0.22
C VAL A 28 19.30 2.05 -0.34
N PRO A 29 20.17 1.21 -0.93
CA PRO A 29 21.42 1.69 -1.52
C PRO A 29 21.14 2.65 -2.68
N PRO A 30 22.02 3.63 -2.93
CA PRO A 30 21.92 4.48 -4.10
C PRO A 30 21.81 3.65 -5.38
N ASN A 31 20.92 4.04 -6.30
CA ASN A 31 20.65 3.35 -7.57
C ASN A 31 20.10 1.91 -7.43
N SER A 32 19.66 1.49 -6.24
CA SER A 32 18.93 0.24 -6.07
C SER A 32 17.46 0.41 -6.49
N GLN A 33 16.88 -0.65 -7.05
CA GLN A 33 15.44 -0.73 -7.31
C GLN A 33 14.61 -0.82 -6.01
N GLY A 34 15.26 -1.15 -4.88
CA GLY A 34 14.63 -1.31 -3.58
C GLY A 34 14.77 -2.72 -3.01
N LEU A 35 13.97 -3.03 -2.00
CA LEU A 35 13.94 -4.32 -1.32
C LEU A 35 12.86 -5.22 -1.95
N GLY A 36 13.28 -6.26 -2.66
CA GLY A 36 12.38 -7.27 -3.23
C GLY A 36 12.13 -8.45 -2.28
N LYS A 37 11.13 -9.28 -2.62
CA LYS A 37 10.85 -10.61 -2.00
C LYS A 37 10.50 -10.63 -0.50
N ARG A 38 10.54 -9.50 0.20
CA ARG A 38 10.13 -9.38 1.61
C ARG A 38 8.65 -9.09 1.72
N LEU A 39 7.94 -9.89 2.52
CA LEU A 39 6.54 -9.69 2.87
C LEU A 39 6.46 -9.38 4.37
N SER A 40 6.74 -8.13 4.75
CA SER A 40 6.71 -7.64 6.13
C SER A 40 5.63 -6.56 6.31
N GLY A 41 5.48 -6.07 7.54
CA GLY A 41 4.48 -5.07 7.90
C GLY A 41 3.05 -5.62 7.98
N ASN A 42 2.15 -4.81 8.53
CA ASN A 42 0.75 -5.20 8.65
C ASN A 42 0.07 -5.18 7.27
N GLN A 43 -0.70 -6.25 7.03
CA GLN A 43 -1.26 -6.61 5.74
C GLN A 43 -2.18 -5.54 5.12
N PHE A 44 -2.86 -4.73 5.93
CA PHE A 44 -3.82 -3.73 5.43
C PHE A 44 -3.22 -2.35 5.16
N TRP A 45 -1.95 -2.15 5.50
CA TRP A 45 -1.23 -0.89 5.25
C TRP A 45 -0.17 -1.04 4.16
N ARG A 46 0.04 -2.27 3.69
CA ARG A 46 1.09 -2.63 2.75
C ARG A 46 0.79 -2.09 1.35
N SER A 47 1.84 -1.68 0.63
CA SER A 47 1.75 -1.25 -0.76
C SER A 47 1.46 -2.42 -1.73
N PRO A 48 0.98 -2.14 -2.96
CA PRO A 48 0.73 -3.19 -3.95
C PRO A 48 2.00 -3.95 -4.36
N GLU A 49 3.15 -3.27 -4.47
CA GLU A 49 4.45 -3.89 -4.78
C GLU A 49 4.83 -4.90 -3.70
N ALA A 50 4.67 -4.53 -2.43
CA ALA A 50 4.98 -5.40 -1.31
C ALA A 50 4.09 -6.65 -1.28
N TRP A 51 2.79 -6.50 -1.57
CA TRP A 51 1.88 -7.64 -1.73
C TRP A 51 2.25 -8.54 -2.90
N ALA A 52 2.72 -7.95 -3.99
CA ALA A 52 3.19 -8.67 -5.16
C ALA A 52 4.63 -9.19 -5.03
N ARG A 53 5.30 -8.94 -3.90
CA ARG A 53 6.71 -9.27 -3.65
C ARG A 53 7.69 -8.58 -4.62
N GLY A 54 7.26 -7.49 -5.23
CA GLY A 54 8.07 -6.59 -6.05
C GLY A 54 9.07 -5.77 -5.22
N ALA A 55 9.85 -4.94 -5.89
CA ALA A 55 10.84 -4.08 -5.24
C ALA A 55 10.15 -2.93 -4.49
N GLN A 56 10.46 -2.79 -3.20
CA GLN A 56 9.93 -1.76 -2.32
C GLN A 56 10.99 -0.68 -2.07
N ASN A 57 10.63 0.57 -2.28
CA ASN A 57 11.47 1.73 -1.97
C ASN A 57 10.62 2.80 -1.26
N THR A 58 11.09 4.04 -1.17
CA THR A 58 10.37 5.15 -0.52
C THR A 58 8.94 5.33 -1.03
N SER A 59 8.62 4.96 -2.27
CA SER A 59 7.24 4.99 -2.78
C SER A 59 6.29 4.09 -1.99
N ALA A 60 6.76 2.95 -1.49
CA ALA A 60 5.97 2.04 -0.65
C ALA A 60 5.63 2.68 0.71
N ASP A 61 6.56 3.46 1.28
CA ASP A 61 6.32 4.23 2.51
C ASP A 61 5.31 5.35 2.28
N ILE A 62 5.46 6.09 1.18
CA ILE A 62 4.52 7.16 0.78
C ILE A 62 3.12 6.59 0.58
N PHE A 63 3.01 5.45 -0.10
CA PHE A 63 1.74 4.74 -0.28
C PHE A 63 1.12 4.40 1.07
N SER A 64 1.87 3.72 1.94
CA SER A 64 1.39 3.27 3.26
C SER A 64 0.93 4.45 4.11
N PHE A 65 1.69 5.55 4.11
CA PHE A 65 1.33 6.79 4.79
C PHE A 65 0.03 7.42 4.23
N GLY A 66 -0.15 7.40 2.91
CA GLY A 66 -1.38 7.85 2.27
C GLY A 66 -2.61 7.07 2.76
N ILE A 67 -2.49 5.74 2.91
CA ILE A 67 -3.57 4.91 3.46
C ILE A 67 -3.87 5.24 4.93
N VAL A 68 -2.83 5.50 5.74
CA VAL A 68 -2.99 5.97 7.12
C VAL A 68 -3.71 7.31 7.16
N ALA A 69 -3.35 8.26 6.29
CA ALA A 69 -4.01 9.55 6.21
C ALA A 69 -5.51 9.43 5.86
N ILE A 70 -5.85 8.54 4.90
CA ILE A 70 -7.24 8.23 4.56
C ILE A 70 -7.98 7.63 5.76
N TYR A 71 -7.35 6.69 6.48
CA TYR A 71 -7.94 6.11 7.69
C TYR A 71 -8.20 7.18 8.75
N VAL A 72 -7.22 8.06 9.05
CA VAL A 72 -7.38 9.14 10.03
C VAL A 72 -8.53 10.08 9.64
N TRP A 73 -8.70 10.33 8.34
CA TRP A 73 -9.73 11.26 7.85
C TRP A 73 -11.14 10.64 7.81
N LEU A 74 -11.24 9.36 7.48
CA LEU A 74 -12.52 8.68 7.24
C LEU A 74 -12.93 7.66 8.31
N ASP A 75 -12.05 7.41 9.29
CA ASP A 75 -12.17 6.31 10.26
C ASP A 75 -12.41 4.95 9.58
N ARG A 76 -11.79 4.75 8.40
CA ARG A 76 -12.00 3.57 7.56
C ARG A 76 -10.71 3.00 7.01
N MET A 77 -10.38 1.77 7.39
CA MET A 77 -9.30 1.01 6.78
C MET A 77 -9.72 0.52 5.39
N ILE A 78 -9.35 1.25 4.35
CA ILE A 78 -9.93 1.06 3.01
C ILE A 78 -9.64 -0.31 2.38
N PHE A 79 -8.57 -1.00 2.81
CA PHE A 79 -8.22 -2.36 2.36
C PHE A 79 -8.66 -3.47 3.31
N TYR A 80 -9.27 -3.14 4.46
CA TYR A 80 -9.74 -4.13 5.41
C TYR A 80 -10.95 -4.93 4.88
N SER A 81 -10.93 -6.24 5.13
CA SER A 81 -12.04 -7.17 4.97
C SER A 81 -11.93 -8.23 6.07
N ASP A 82 -13.06 -8.61 6.64
CA ASP A 82 -13.15 -9.70 7.61
C ASP A 82 -12.69 -11.05 7.02
N GLU A 83 -13.00 -11.32 5.75
CA GLU A 83 -12.53 -12.52 5.07
C GLU A 83 -11.01 -12.49 4.88
N ALA A 84 -10.47 -11.37 4.43
CA ALA A 84 -9.02 -11.22 4.26
C ALA A 84 -8.29 -11.34 5.60
N ASN A 85 -8.88 -10.84 6.68
CA ASN A 85 -8.28 -10.95 8.01
C ASN A 85 -8.23 -12.38 8.55
N LYS A 86 -9.09 -13.27 8.06
CA LYS A 86 -9.21 -14.67 8.51
C LYS A 86 -8.59 -15.67 7.53
N ALA A 87 -8.23 -15.23 6.32
CA ALA A 87 -7.64 -16.08 5.31
C ALA A 87 -6.19 -16.46 5.65
N GLU A 88 -5.78 -17.67 5.27
CA GLU A 88 -4.40 -18.13 5.39
C GLU A 88 -3.46 -17.33 4.47
N ASP A 89 -3.90 -17.03 3.24
CA ASP A 89 -3.25 -16.11 2.32
C ASP A 89 -4.26 -15.10 1.76
N PRO A 90 -4.27 -13.86 2.28
CA PRO A 90 -5.19 -12.83 1.82
C PRO A 90 -4.65 -11.99 0.65
N SER A 91 -3.51 -12.35 0.06
CA SER A 91 -2.79 -11.49 -0.87
C SER A 91 -3.61 -11.08 -2.09
N ASP A 92 -4.28 -12.02 -2.77
CA ASP A 92 -5.11 -11.72 -3.93
C ASP A 92 -6.37 -10.92 -3.57
N MET A 93 -6.96 -11.17 -2.39
CA MET A 93 -8.14 -10.44 -1.93
C MET A 93 -7.81 -8.97 -1.68
N ILE A 94 -6.68 -8.71 -1.03
CA ILE A 94 -6.23 -7.36 -0.73
C ILE A 94 -5.77 -6.67 -2.01
N LEU A 95 -4.95 -7.32 -2.86
CA LEU A 95 -4.52 -6.77 -4.15
C LEU A 95 -5.70 -6.41 -5.07
N ARG A 96 -6.75 -7.24 -5.15
CA ARG A 96 -7.97 -6.88 -5.90
C ARG A 96 -8.60 -5.59 -5.40
N ARG A 97 -8.52 -5.32 -4.10
CA ARG A 97 -9.02 -4.09 -3.50
C ARG A 97 -8.14 -2.89 -3.83
N HIS A 98 -6.81 -3.04 -3.85
CA HIS A 98 -5.91 -2.00 -4.41
C HIS A 98 -6.32 -1.62 -5.83
N VAL A 99 -6.51 -2.65 -6.67
CA VAL A 99 -6.88 -2.49 -8.08
C VAL A 99 -8.26 -1.83 -8.25
N SER A 100 -9.21 -2.09 -7.34
CA SER A 100 -10.56 -1.50 -7.42
C SER A 100 -10.60 0.02 -7.30
N PHE A 101 -9.53 0.66 -6.83
CA PHE A 101 -9.41 2.12 -6.77
C PHE A 101 -8.78 2.74 -8.04
N LEU A 102 -8.32 1.92 -8.99
CA LEU A 102 -7.79 2.41 -10.27
C LEU A 102 -8.94 2.70 -11.23
N ASN A 103 -9.03 3.96 -11.68
CA ASN A 103 -10.16 4.45 -12.47
C ASN A 103 -9.94 4.29 -13.98
N ASP A 104 -8.72 4.55 -14.49
CA ASP A 104 -8.43 4.57 -15.92
C ASP A 104 -7.37 3.52 -16.34
N ILE A 105 -7.55 2.94 -17.53
CA ILE A 105 -6.60 2.03 -18.16
C ILE A 105 -5.38 2.81 -18.69
N ASP A 106 -5.54 4.08 -19.05
CA ASP A 106 -4.44 4.88 -19.59
C ASP A 106 -3.38 5.19 -18.51
N ASP A 107 -3.80 5.38 -17.26
CA ASP A 107 -2.92 5.48 -16.09
C ASP A 107 -2.09 4.19 -15.87
N PHE A 108 -2.59 3.06 -16.36
CA PHE A 108 -1.94 1.76 -16.22
C PHE A 108 -0.68 1.64 -17.09
N HIS A 109 -0.62 2.34 -18.23
CA HIS A 109 0.58 2.29 -19.11
C HIS A 109 1.80 2.92 -18.44
N GLY A 110 1.63 4.11 -17.83
CA GLY A 110 2.72 4.76 -17.09
C GLY A 110 3.18 3.92 -15.88
N PHE A 111 2.22 3.24 -15.22
CA PHE A 111 2.52 2.29 -14.16
C PHE A 111 3.33 1.09 -14.65
N ILE A 112 2.95 0.47 -15.78
CA ILE A 112 3.71 -0.64 -16.39
C ILE A 112 5.15 -0.20 -16.68
N GLU A 113 5.34 0.95 -17.31
CA GLU A 113 6.67 1.45 -17.67
C GLU A 113 7.54 1.69 -16.43
N TYR A 114 6.99 2.37 -15.41
CA TYR A 114 7.70 2.66 -14.16
C TYR A 114 8.18 1.39 -13.44
N HIS A 115 7.43 0.29 -13.56
CA HIS A 115 7.74 -0.98 -12.89
C HIS A 115 8.52 -1.99 -13.75
N GLY A 116 9.10 -1.56 -14.88
CA GLY A 116 10.00 -2.41 -15.68
C GLY A 116 9.32 -3.16 -16.83
N GLY A 117 8.08 -2.80 -17.17
CA GLY A 117 7.36 -3.31 -18.33
C GLY A 117 6.47 -4.52 -18.05
N GLU A 118 5.76 -4.98 -19.08
CA GLU A 118 4.72 -6.02 -18.97
C GLU A 118 5.23 -7.36 -18.44
N ASN A 119 6.51 -7.66 -18.69
CA ASN A 119 7.15 -8.91 -18.26
C ASN A 119 7.62 -8.88 -16.81
N ASP A 120 7.52 -7.75 -16.11
CA ASP A 120 7.83 -7.70 -14.69
C ASP A 120 6.82 -8.56 -13.89
N PRO A 121 7.26 -9.46 -13.00
CA PRO A 121 6.37 -10.35 -12.26
C PRO A 121 5.31 -9.63 -11.43
N PHE A 122 5.63 -8.46 -10.88
CA PHE A 122 4.64 -7.64 -10.17
C PHE A 122 3.60 -7.11 -11.14
N VAL A 123 4.02 -6.51 -12.26
CA VAL A 123 3.12 -5.98 -13.29
C VAL A 123 2.20 -7.07 -13.82
N SER A 124 2.76 -8.25 -14.13
CA SER A 124 2.00 -9.43 -14.58
C SER A 124 0.94 -9.85 -13.57
N ARG A 125 1.29 -9.97 -12.29
CA ARG A 125 0.34 -10.36 -11.23
C ARG A 125 -0.73 -9.30 -11.01
N PHE A 126 -0.33 -8.03 -10.94
CA PHE A 126 -1.22 -6.91 -10.69
C PHE A 126 -2.22 -6.70 -11.84
N GLY A 127 -1.74 -6.79 -13.10
CA GLY A 127 -2.57 -6.73 -14.30
C GLY A 127 -3.54 -7.91 -14.43
N GLY A 128 -3.11 -9.13 -14.10
CA GLY A 128 -3.99 -10.31 -14.10
C GLY A 128 -5.21 -10.14 -13.16
N LEU A 129 -5.03 -9.49 -12.01
CA LEU A 129 -6.11 -9.19 -11.07
C LEU A 129 -7.04 -8.08 -11.57
N LEU A 130 -6.54 -7.09 -12.31
CA LEU A 130 -7.33 -6.04 -12.96
C LEU A 130 -8.24 -6.59 -14.07
N ILE A 131 -7.71 -7.49 -14.91
CA ILE A 131 -8.50 -8.12 -15.97
C ILE A 131 -9.59 -9.01 -15.34
N SER A 132 -9.22 -9.83 -14.35
CA SER A 132 -10.17 -10.71 -13.66
C SER A 132 -11.27 -9.94 -12.93
N SER A 133 -10.99 -8.78 -12.35
CA SER A 133 -12.01 -7.98 -11.65
C SER A 133 -12.98 -7.32 -12.63
N ARG A 134 -12.53 -6.79 -13.77
CA ARG A 134 -13.40 -6.14 -14.76
C ARG A 134 -14.32 -7.11 -15.51
N VAL A 135 -13.87 -8.35 -15.75
CA VAL A 135 -14.73 -9.41 -16.32
C VAL A 135 -15.89 -9.77 -15.39
N LEU A 136 -15.71 -9.66 -14.07
CA LEU A 136 -16.76 -9.95 -13.08
C LEU A 136 -17.82 -8.84 -12.95
N PHE A 137 -17.55 -7.61 -13.43
CA PHE A 137 -18.49 -6.48 -13.37
C PHE A 137 -19.13 -6.14 -14.73
N SER A 138 -18.83 -6.92 -15.79
CA SER A 138 -19.38 -6.73 -17.14
C SER A 138 -20.34 -7.86 -17.58
N GLY A 139 -20.76 -8.71 -16.63
CA GLY A 139 -21.76 -9.77 -16.82
C GLY A 139 -23.06 -9.48 -16.08
#